data_AF-A0A832WW68-F1
#
_entry.id   AF-A0A832WW68-F1
#
_cell.length_a   1.000
_cell.length_b   1.000
_cell.length_c   1.000
_cell.angle_alpha   90.00
_cell.angle_beta   90.00
_cell.angle_gamma   90.00
#
_symmetry.space_group_name_H-M   'P 1'
#
loop_
_entity.id
_entity.type
_entity.pdbx_description
1 polymer ?
#
loop_
_entity_poly.entity_id
_entity_poly.type
_entity_poly.pdbx_seq_one_letter_code
_entity_poly.pdbx_strand_id
1 'polypeptide(L)'
;MGIFSTGMSPELKAFLEAEDLDDLVKARSNLRHLDEKDMKKIRCTLQSWNSPQAVSNLLFHPFLIPAGMRTSCLLRGLREKKNPYYVLASIVGLQGIDPTGFSEADRKEIKECLISTLKTSEGIISARASVSVRDYLSSEDASIMFELLNHPDETTRHNILCWLIRVMGEKGSNAFVLMVRSSNIPEDVKTEALDKYQEHLRQKEIGEHSLYSMPLYAYIPNLRDVTNL
;
A
#
# COMPACT_ATOMS: atom_id res chain seq x y z
N MET A 1 4.50 -47.77 -12.51
CA MET A 1 5.18 -46.64 -11.84
C MET A 1 5.52 -45.60 -12.90
N GLY A 2 4.83 -44.45 -12.86
CA GLY A 2 5.13 -43.24 -13.62
C GLY A 2 4.68 -42.07 -12.76
N ILE A 3 5.62 -41.47 -12.06
CA ILE A 3 5.42 -40.61 -10.88
C ILE A 3 5.33 -39.15 -11.36
N PHE A 4 4.23 -38.50 -10.97
CA PHE A 4 3.91 -37.06 -10.99
C PHE A 4 4.85 -36.11 -11.76
N SER A 5 4.39 -35.61 -12.90
CA SER A 5 4.79 -34.31 -13.43
C SER A 5 3.57 -33.66 -14.07
N THR A 6 3.45 -32.32 -13.96
CA THR A 6 2.45 -31.43 -14.60
C THR A 6 1.13 -31.19 -13.82
N GLY A 7 0.98 -30.01 -13.21
CA GLY A 7 -0.23 -29.65 -12.47
C GLY A 7 -0.61 -28.17 -12.48
N MET A 8 0.09 -27.35 -13.27
CA MET A 8 -0.22 -25.93 -13.51
C MET A 8 0.28 -25.55 -14.90
N SER A 9 -0.30 -24.51 -15.49
CA SER A 9 0.15 -23.97 -16.77
C SER A 9 1.58 -23.41 -16.67
N PRO A 10 2.37 -23.46 -17.77
CA PRO A 10 3.68 -22.82 -17.83
C PRO A 10 3.61 -21.33 -17.49
N GLU A 11 2.53 -20.65 -17.87
CA GLU A 11 2.29 -19.24 -17.62
C GLU A 11 2.09 -18.95 -16.12
N LEU A 12 1.28 -19.77 -15.42
CA LEU A 12 1.15 -19.63 -13.97
C LEU A 12 2.47 -19.94 -13.27
N LYS A 13 3.20 -20.96 -13.73
CA LYS A 13 4.50 -21.28 -13.16
C LYS A 13 5.47 -20.09 -13.28
N ALA A 14 5.58 -19.51 -14.48
CA ALA A 14 6.41 -18.33 -14.71
C ALA A 14 6.01 -17.15 -13.82
N PHE A 15 4.71 -16.91 -13.65
CA PHE A 15 4.23 -15.87 -12.75
C PHE A 15 4.57 -16.13 -11.27
N LEU A 16 4.38 -17.35 -10.77
CA LEU A 16 4.64 -17.68 -9.37
C LEU A 16 6.14 -17.70 -9.04
N GLU A 17 7.00 -17.96 -10.03
CA GLU A 17 8.45 -18.07 -9.86
C GLU A 17 9.22 -16.79 -10.27
N ALA A 18 8.56 -15.79 -10.86
CA ALA A 18 9.20 -14.54 -11.26
C ALA A 18 9.78 -13.81 -10.04
N GLU A 19 11.11 -13.65 -10.02
CA GLU A 19 11.85 -12.93 -8.97
C GLU A 19 12.03 -11.44 -9.27
N ASP A 20 12.09 -11.09 -10.55
CA ASP A 20 12.18 -9.71 -11.03
C ASP A 20 10.79 -9.13 -11.30
N LEU A 21 10.52 -7.92 -10.81
CA LEU A 21 9.21 -7.29 -10.93
C LEU A 21 8.82 -6.96 -12.39
N ASP A 22 9.77 -6.65 -13.27
CA ASP A 22 9.46 -6.42 -14.68
C ASP A 22 9.03 -7.73 -15.35
N ASP A 23 9.67 -8.84 -14.97
CA ASP A 23 9.31 -10.17 -15.45
C ASP A 23 7.99 -10.64 -14.83
N LEU A 24 7.70 -10.29 -13.58
CA LEU A 24 6.40 -10.52 -12.95
C LEU A 24 5.28 -9.80 -13.72
N VAL A 25 5.48 -8.53 -14.09
CA VAL A 25 4.50 -7.77 -14.88
C VAL A 25 4.28 -8.40 -16.25
N LYS A 26 5.37 -8.81 -16.93
CA LYS A 26 5.27 -9.55 -18.21
C LYS A 26 4.52 -10.87 -18.04
N ALA A 27 4.88 -11.68 -17.04
CA ALA A 27 4.22 -12.96 -16.77
C ALA A 27 2.73 -12.76 -16.44
N ARG A 28 2.40 -11.73 -15.67
CA ARG A 28 1.02 -11.34 -15.37
C ARG A 28 0.23 -11.02 -16.64
N SER A 29 0.84 -10.33 -17.60
CA SER A 29 0.18 -9.98 -18.88
C SER A 29 -0.08 -11.19 -19.78
N ASN A 30 0.76 -12.23 -19.65
CA ASN A 30 0.60 -13.50 -20.38
C ASN A 30 -0.44 -14.43 -19.75
N LEU A 31 -0.72 -14.26 -18.45
CA LEU A 31 -1.81 -14.94 -17.75
C LEU A 31 -3.19 -14.40 -18.16
N ARG A 32 -3.68 -14.87 -19.32
CA ARG A 32 -4.98 -14.45 -19.88
C ARG A 32 -6.16 -15.23 -19.31
N HIS A 33 -6.00 -16.53 -19.08
CA HIS A 33 -7.04 -17.42 -18.54
C HIS A 33 -6.42 -18.37 -17.53
N LEU A 34 -7.07 -18.53 -16.38
CA LEU A 34 -6.71 -19.52 -15.36
C LEU A 34 -7.70 -20.67 -15.45
N ASP A 35 -7.19 -21.89 -15.65
CA ASP A 35 -8.02 -23.10 -15.61
C ASP A 35 -8.22 -23.59 -14.16
N GLU A 36 -9.00 -24.66 -13.98
CA GLU A 36 -9.26 -25.23 -12.66
C GLU A 36 -7.98 -25.73 -11.96
N LYS A 37 -6.98 -26.22 -12.71
CA LYS A 37 -5.72 -26.71 -12.14
C LYS A 37 -4.88 -25.55 -11.63
N ASP A 38 -4.83 -24.46 -12.39
CA ASP A 38 -4.19 -23.21 -12.00
C ASP A 38 -4.83 -22.62 -10.75
N MET A 39 -6.17 -22.55 -10.73
CA MET A 39 -6.91 -22.09 -9.55
C MET A 39 -6.67 -22.98 -8.33
N LYS A 40 -6.61 -24.31 -8.52
CA LYS A 40 -6.25 -25.23 -7.45
C LYS A 40 -4.82 -24.97 -6.95
N LYS A 41 -3.87 -24.72 -7.86
CA LYS A 41 -2.49 -24.43 -7.49
C LYS A 41 -2.37 -23.13 -6.71
N ILE A 42 -3.03 -22.06 -7.14
CA ILE A 42 -3.08 -20.77 -6.43
C ILE A 42 -3.61 -20.98 -5.00
N ARG A 43 -4.72 -21.72 -4.84
CA ARG A 43 -5.28 -22.04 -3.52
C ARG A 43 -4.27 -22.79 -2.65
N CYS A 44 -3.61 -23.82 -3.19
CA CYS A 44 -2.61 -24.58 -2.46
C CYS A 44 -1.41 -23.71 -2.03
N THR A 45 -0.94 -22.80 -2.91
CA THR A 45 0.14 -21.86 -2.59
C THR A 45 -0.26 -20.93 -1.44
N LEU A 46 -1.47 -20.37 -1.46
CA LEU A 46 -1.95 -19.47 -0.40
C LEU A 46 -2.37 -20.19 0.89
N GLN A 47 -2.72 -21.47 0.83
CA GLN A 47 -2.97 -22.25 2.05
C GLN A 47 -1.66 -22.66 2.73
N SER A 48 -0.69 -23.13 1.95
CA SER A 48 0.62 -23.55 2.47
C SER A 48 1.48 -22.37 2.94
N TRP A 49 1.40 -21.23 2.25
CA TRP A 49 2.12 -19.99 2.59
C TRP A 49 3.64 -20.17 2.75
N ASN A 50 4.21 -21.16 2.05
CA ASN A 50 5.57 -21.64 2.26
C ASN A 50 6.57 -21.16 1.18
N SER A 51 6.08 -20.49 0.14
CA SER A 51 6.91 -19.92 -0.93
C SER A 51 6.81 -18.39 -0.89
N PRO A 52 7.80 -17.70 -0.31
CA PRO A 52 7.82 -16.25 -0.23
C PRO A 52 7.60 -15.55 -1.57
N GLN A 53 8.27 -16.01 -2.62
CA GLN A 53 8.13 -15.43 -3.95
C GLN A 53 6.69 -15.58 -4.48
N ALA A 54 6.18 -16.82 -4.51
CA ALA A 54 4.87 -17.11 -5.09
C ALA A 54 3.72 -16.44 -4.32
N VAL A 55 3.80 -16.42 -2.99
CA VAL A 55 2.82 -15.73 -2.15
C VAL A 55 2.87 -14.22 -2.40
N SER A 56 4.05 -13.62 -2.45
CA SER A 56 4.19 -12.17 -2.68
C SER A 56 3.69 -11.76 -4.07
N ASN A 57 4.02 -12.54 -5.10
CA ASN A 57 3.53 -12.30 -6.46
C ASN A 57 1.99 -12.32 -6.50
N LEU A 58 1.35 -13.25 -5.78
CA LEU A 58 -0.11 -13.27 -5.65
C LEU A 58 -0.67 -12.09 -4.85
N LEU A 59 0.02 -11.63 -3.80
CA LEU A 59 -0.37 -10.47 -3.01
C LEU A 59 -0.23 -9.16 -3.79
N PHE A 60 0.79 -9.00 -4.64
CA PHE A 60 0.91 -7.89 -5.58
C PHE A 60 -0.22 -7.86 -6.63
N HIS A 61 -0.78 -9.02 -6.97
CA HIS A 61 -1.84 -9.17 -7.98
C HIS A 61 -3.09 -9.87 -7.40
N PRO A 62 -3.77 -9.23 -6.43
CA PRO A 62 -4.80 -9.91 -5.63
C PRO A 62 -6.04 -10.32 -6.42
N PHE A 63 -6.24 -9.82 -7.64
CA PHE A 63 -7.30 -10.28 -8.54
C PHE A 63 -7.13 -11.74 -9.00
N LEU A 64 -5.91 -12.28 -8.98
CA LEU A 64 -5.66 -13.70 -9.23
C LEU A 64 -6.03 -14.58 -8.03
N ILE A 65 -6.11 -13.98 -6.83
CA ILE A 65 -6.55 -14.68 -5.63
C ILE A 65 -8.07 -14.92 -5.72
N PRO A 66 -8.55 -16.16 -5.48
CA PRO A 66 -9.98 -16.45 -5.45
C PRO A 66 -10.73 -15.51 -4.50
N ALA A 67 -11.87 -14.96 -4.95
CA ALA A 67 -12.60 -13.93 -4.20
C ALA A 67 -12.88 -14.32 -2.73
N GLY A 68 -13.30 -15.57 -2.49
CA GLY A 68 -13.61 -16.07 -1.14
C GLY A 68 -12.42 -16.21 -0.18
N MET A 69 -11.18 -15.99 -0.63
CA MET A 69 -10.00 -15.99 0.25
C MET A 69 -9.14 -14.72 0.13
N ARG A 70 -9.45 -13.84 -0.84
CA ARG A 70 -8.65 -12.65 -1.16
C ARG A 70 -8.42 -11.76 0.04
N THR A 71 -9.49 -11.36 0.72
CA THR A 71 -9.41 -10.47 1.88
C THR A 71 -8.60 -11.10 3.01
N SER A 72 -8.87 -12.38 3.35
CA SER A 72 -8.10 -13.09 4.38
C SER A 72 -6.61 -13.22 4.05
N CYS A 73 -6.25 -13.39 2.77
CA CYS A 73 -4.85 -13.44 2.34
C CYS A 73 -4.16 -12.07 2.45
N LEU A 74 -4.82 -11.00 2.00
CA LEU A 74 -4.29 -9.64 2.11
C LEU A 74 -4.05 -9.26 3.58
N LEU A 75 -5.05 -9.49 4.44
CA LEU A 75 -4.95 -9.26 5.88
C LEU A 75 -3.87 -10.11 6.54
N ARG A 76 -3.71 -11.37 6.13
CA ARG A 76 -2.61 -12.23 6.59
C ARG A 76 -1.25 -11.64 6.22
N GLY A 77 -1.08 -11.13 5.00
CA GLY A 77 0.16 -10.48 4.57
C GLY A 77 0.43 -9.15 5.27
N LEU A 78 -0.60 -8.31 5.49
CA LEU A 78 -0.48 -7.05 6.24
C LEU A 78 -0.05 -7.27 7.70
N ARG A 79 -0.46 -8.38 8.30
CA ARG A 79 -0.16 -8.76 9.69
C ARG A 79 1.14 -9.54 9.83
N GLU A 80 1.85 -9.79 8.74
CA GLU A 80 3.10 -10.53 8.80
C GLU A 80 4.14 -9.78 9.63
N LYS A 81 4.87 -10.54 10.46
CA LYS A 81 5.90 -9.99 11.35
C LYS A 81 7.31 -10.44 10.97
N LYS A 82 7.43 -11.59 10.30
CA LYS A 82 8.73 -12.21 9.99
C LYS A 82 9.21 -11.92 8.58
N ASN A 83 8.29 -11.67 7.67
CA ASN A 83 8.60 -11.41 6.27
C ASN A 83 8.05 -10.05 5.85
N PRO A 84 8.85 -8.97 5.94
CA PRO A 84 8.41 -7.62 5.59
C PRO A 84 8.00 -7.50 4.10
N TYR A 85 8.47 -8.39 3.24
CA TYR A 85 8.08 -8.40 1.83
C TYR A 85 6.61 -8.79 1.63
N TYR A 86 6.02 -9.62 2.51
CA TYR A 86 4.57 -9.88 2.47
C TYR A 86 3.76 -8.63 2.82
N VAL A 87 4.24 -7.85 3.79
CA VAL A 87 3.60 -6.58 4.17
C VAL A 87 3.63 -5.63 2.97
N LEU A 88 4.79 -5.44 2.36
CA LEU A 88 4.94 -4.63 1.15
C LEU A 88 4.04 -5.11 0.00
N ALA A 89 4.04 -6.42 -0.30
CA ALA A 89 3.24 -6.98 -1.38
C ALA A 89 1.73 -6.79 -1.14
N SER A 90 1.26 -7.00 0.09
CA SER A 90 -0.13 -6.70 0.45
C SER A 90 -0.48 -5.23 0.31
N ILE A 91 0.39 -4.32 0.79
CA ILE A 91 0.18 -2.87 0.70
C ILE A 91 0.04 -2.42 -0.75
N VAL A 92 0.94 -2.87 -1.62
CA VAL A 92 0.91 -2.53 -3.04
C VAL A 92 -0.30 -3.17 -3.73
N GLY A 93 -0.61 -4.42 -3.41
CA GLY A 93 -1.79 -5.12 -3.95
C GLY A 93 -3.10 -4.39 -3.68
N LEU A 94 -3.24 -3.77 -2.51
CA LEU A 94 -4.44 -2.98 -2.17
C LEU A 94 -4.64 -1.77 -3.08
N GLN A 95 -3.59 -1.19 -3.67
CA GLN A 95 -3.69 -0.04 -4.58
C GLN A 95 -4.46 -0.38 -5.86
N GLY A 96 -4.57 -1.67 -6.20
CA GLY A 96 -5.35 -2.14 -7.34
C GLY A 96 -6.82 -2.44 -7.02
N ILE A 97 -7.23 -2.43 -5.75
CA ILE A 97 -8.57 -2.85 -5.33
C ILE A 97 -9.41 -1.64 -4.94
N ASP A 98 -10.64 -1.59 -5.43
CA ASP A 98 -11.66 -0.66 -4.93
C ASP A 98 -12.03 -1.01 -3.47
N PRO A 99 -11.78 -0.12 -2.49
CA PRO A 99 -12.11 -0.39 -1.09
C PRO A 99 -13.58 -0.71 -0.83
N THR A 100 -14.50 -0.24 -1.68
CA THR A 100 -15.94 -0.50 -1.55
C THR A 100 -16.29 -1.98 -1.75
N GLY A 101 -15.40 -2.76 -2.39
CA GLY A 101 -15.52 -4.21 -2.53
C GLY A 101 -15.26 -5.02 -1.25
N PHE A 102 -14.77 -4.38 -0.19
CA PHE A 102 -14.60 -5.01 1.13
C PHE A 102 -15.82 -4.77 2.04
N SER A 103 -16.02 -5.67 3.01
CA SER A 103 -16.97 -5.40 4.10
C SER A 103 -16.48 -4.22 4.95
N GLU A 104 -17.38 -3.58 5.71
CA GLU A 104 -16.99 -2.49 6.61
C GLU A 104 -15.98 -2.93 7.68
N ALA A 105 -16.17 -4.14 8.22
CA ALA A 105 -15.25 -4.74 9.18
C ALA A 105 -13.85 -4.95 8.56
N ASP A 106 -13.79 -5.48 7.34
CA ASP A 106 -12.52 -5.68 6.63
C ASP A 106 -11.85 -4.35 6.29
N ARG A 107 -12.61 -3.34 5.83
CA ARG A 107 -12.06 -2.00 5.56
C ARG A 107 -11.45 -1.39 6.81
N LYS A 108 -12.14 -1.49 7.95
CA LYS A 108 -11.65 -1.00 9.24
C LYS A 108 -10.35 -1.71 9.63
N GLU A 109 -10.32 -3.04 9.50
CA GLU A 109 -9.14 -3.83 9.84
C GLU A 109 -7.94 -3.52 8.92
N ILE A 110 -8.16 -3.36 7.62
CA ILE A 110 -7.13 -2.93 6.66
C ILE A 110 -6.60 -1.54 7.03
N LYS A 111 -7.50 -0.59 7.33
CA LYS A 111 -7.12 0.76 7.77
C LYS A 111 -6.24 0.73 9.00
N GLU A 112 -6.63 -0.03 10.02
CA GLU A 112 -5.86 -0.18 11.26
C GLU A 112 -4.48 -0.78 11.01
N CYS A 113 -4.39 -1.80 10.13
CA CYS A 113 -3.11 -2.37 9.73
C CYS A 113 -2.21 -1.35 9.02
N LEU A 114 -2.75 -0.59 8.04
CA LEU A 114 -1.99 0.41 7.29
C LEU A 114 -1.52 1.57 8.18
N ILE A 115 -2.37 2.06 9.09
CA ILE A 115 -1.98 3.08 10.07
C ILE A 115 -0.90 2.53 11.01
N SER A 116 -1.02 1.28 11.46
CA SER A 116 0.00 0.64 12.29
C SER A 116 1.34 0.53 11.55
N THR A 117 1.33 0.13 10.28
CA THR A 117 2.54 0.10 9.43
C THR A 117 3.17 1.49 9.32
N LEU A 118 2.38 2.53 9.08
CA LEU A 118 2.88 3.91 9.02
C LEU A 118 3.51 4.40 10.33
N LYS A 119 3.10 3.85 11.47
CA LYS A 119 3.67 4.20 12.79
C LYS A 119 4.91 3.41 13.16
N THR A 120 5.17 2.29 12.50
CA THR A 120 6.16 1.29 12.97
C THR A 120 7.21 0.90 11.93
N SER A 121 7.02 1.30 10.68
CA SER A 121 7.92 1.00 9.57
C SER A 121 8.52 2.27 9.03
N GLU A 122 9.70 2.16 8.41
CA GLU A 122 10.36 3.26 7.71
C GLU A 122 10.64 2.88 6.25
N GLY A 123 11.18 3.82 5.49
CA GLY A 123 11.56 3.61 4.09
C GLY A 123 10.40 3.15 3.22
N ILE A 124 10.67 2.21 2.32
CA ILE A 124 9.78 1.83 1.21
C ILE A 124 8.42 1.31 1.71
N ILE A 125 8.39 0.58 2.82
CA ILE A 125 7.13 0.05 3.38
C ILE A 125 6.23 1.19 3.83
N SER A 126 6.76 2.13 4.62
CA SER A 126 6.01 3.32 5.07
C SER A 126 5.60 4.21 3.89
N ALA A 127 6.51 4.41 2.93
CA ALA A 127 6.25 5.19 1.73
C ALA A 127 5.13 4.58 0.89
N ARG A 128 5.10 3.26 0.68
CA ARG A 128 4.01 2.59 -0.04
C ARG A 128 2.72 2.54 0.77
N ALA A 129 2.78 2.37 2.09
CA ALA A 129 1.62 2.42 2.96
C ALA A 129 0.93 3.80 2.90
N SER A 130 1.71 4.88 2.84
CA SER A 130 1.19 6.26 2.81
C SER A 130 0.40 6.57 1.54
N VAL A 131 0.63 5.83 0.45
CA VAL A 131 -0.19 5.87 -0.76
C VAL A 131 -1.46 5.05 -0.56
N SER A 132 -1.33 3.78 -0.16
CA SER A 132 -2.45 2.84 -0.07
C SER A 132 -3.49 3.23 0.98
N VAL A 133 -3.06 3.83 2.09
CA VAL A 133 -3.97 4.17 3.21
C VAL A 133 -5.04 5.19 2.82
N ARG A 134 -4.76 6.05 1.83
CA ARG A 134 -5.59 7.22 1.50
C ARG A 134 -7.04 6.85 1.17
N ASP A 135 -7.24 5.72 0.51
CA ASP A 135 -8.55 5.24 0.09
C ASP A 135 -9.35 4.59 1.22
N TYR A 136 -8.73 4.42 2.40
CA TYR A 136 -9.35 3.88 3.61
C TYR A 136 -9.58 4.95 4.68
N LEU A 137 -8.90 6.10 4.59
CA LEU A 137 -9.01 7.17 5.58
C LEU A 137 -10.31 7.96 5.42
N SER A 138 -10.82 8.45 6.54
CA SER A 138 -11.89 9.43 6.58
C SER A 138 -11.42 10.72 7.24
N SER A 139 -12.28 11.74 7.23
CA SER A 139 -11.95 13.08 7.74
C SER A 139 -11.65 13.10 9.24
N GLU A 140 -12.12 12.07 9.96
CA GLU A 140 -11.96 11.84 11.39
C GLU A 140 -10.55 11.29 11.71
N ASP A 141 -9.87 10.69 10.75
CA ASP A 141 -8.50 10.18 10.92
C ASP A 141 -7.43 11.29 10.85
N ALA A 142 -7.85 12.55 10.60
CA ALA A 142 -6.95 13.67 10.37
C ALA A 142 -5.99 13.93 11.53
N SER A 143 -6.43 13.80 12.79
CA SER A 143 -5.57 13.98 13.96
C SER A 143 -4.39 13.01 13.96
N ILE A 144 -4.65 11.73 13.68
CA ILE A 144 -3.63 10.67 13.58
C ILE A 144 -2.69 10.96 12.42
N MET A 145 -3.21 11.46 11.29
CA MET A 145 -2.38 11.80 10.13
C MET A 145 -1.49 13.02 10.40
N PHE A 146 -1.94 14.00 11.19
CA PHE A 146 -1.07 15.11 11.61
C PHE A 146 0.12 14.63 12.44
N GLU A 147 -0.04 13.62 13.31
CA GLU A 147 1.08 13.02 14.06
C GLU A 147 2.16 12.44 13.14
N LEU A 148 1.75 11.88 12.00
CA LEU A 148 2.65 11.30 10.99
C LEU A 148 3.41 12.36 10.17
N LEU A 149 3.16 13.65 10.36
CA LEU A 149 4.02 14.70 9.79
C LEU A 149 5.41 14.72 10.46
N ASN A 150 5.58 14.10 11.62
CA ASN A 150 6.89 13.92 12.26
C ASN A 150 7.53 12.56 11.93
N HIS A 151 7.05 11.86 10.90
CA HIS A 151 7.59 10.56 10.49
C HIS A 151 9.03 10.71 9.95
N PRO A 152 9.97 9.77 10.21
CA PRO A 152 11.36 9.88 9.76
C PRO A 152 11.51 9.84 8.22
N ASP A 153 10.69 9.05 7.54
CA ASP A 153 10.68 8.97 6.06
C ASP A 153 10.00 10.18 5.41
N GLU A 154 10.74 10.90 4.56
CA GLU A 154 10.28 12.12 3.88
C GLU A 154 9.14 11.87 2.89
N THR A 155 9.19 10.75 2.16
CA THR A 155 8.15 10.39 1.19
C THR A 155 6.81 10.17 1.91
N THR A 156 6.86 9.52 3.07
CA THR A 156 5.71 9.33 3.95
C THR A 156 5.16 10.67 4.43
N ARG A 157 6.00 11.57 4.96
CA ARG A 157 5.57 12.92 5.38
C ARG A 157 4.87 13.67 4.24
N HIS A 158 5.45 13.64 3.03
CA HIS A 158 4.89 14.30 1.85
C HIS A 158 3.50 13.74 1.49
N ASN A 159 3.36 12.42 1.43
CA ASN A 159 2.11 11.76 1.05
C ASN A 159 0.99 12.00 2.06
N ILE A 160 1.33 11.97 3.35
CA ILE A 160 0.42 12.31 4.45
C ILE A 160 -0.01 13.77 4.34
N LEU A 161 0.93 14.70 4.10
CA LEU A 161 0.62 16.11 3.91
C LEU A 161 -0.30 16.35 2.70
N CYS A 162 -0.06 15.66 1.57
CA CYS A 162 -0.95 15.72 0.41
C CYS A 162 -2.38 15.30 0.75
N TRP A 163 -2.54 14.25 1.56
CA TRP A 163 -3.86 13.83 2.03
C TRP A 163 -4.50 14.87 2.96
N LEU A 164 -3.75 15.38 3.94
CA LEU A 164 -4.22 16.39 4.89
C LEU A 164 -4.66 17.68 4.21
N ILE A 165 -3.87 18.21 3.27
CA ILE A 165 -4.21 19.43 2.53
C ILE A 165 -5.51 19.27 1.77
N ARG A 166 -5.71 18.12 1.09
CA ARG A 166 -6.95 17.83 0.37
C ARG A 166 -8.15 17.78 1.31
N VAL A 167 -8.08 16.94 2.35
CA VAL A 167 -9.22 16.68 3.24
C VAL A 167 -9.54 17.89 4.13
N MET A 168 -8.54 18.64 4.58
CA MET A 168 -8.77 19.87 5.35
C MET A 168 -9.23 21.02 4.45
N GLY A 169 -8.79 21.08 3.20
CA GLY A 169 -9.27 22.06 2.22
C GLY A 169 -10.78 21.97 1.99
N GLU A 170 -11.34 20.76 2.00
CA GLU A 170 -12.79 20.51 1.93
C GLU A 170 -13.54 21.03 3.19
N LYS A 171 -12.87 21.11 4.34
CA LYS A 171 -13.43 21.63 5.61
C LYS A 171 -13.33 23.16 5.75
N GLY A 172 -12.66 23.85 4.83
CA GLY A 172 -12.53 25.30 4.80
C GLY A 172 -11.10 25.81 5.00
N SER A 173 -10.86 27.05 4.58
CA SER A 173 -9.52 27.64 4.41
C SER A 173 -8.64 27.62 5.68
N ASN A 174 -9.26 27.66 6.86
CA ASN A 174 -8.56 27.73 8.15
C ASN A 174 -8.48 26.39 8.89
N ALA A 175 -9.16 25.34 8.42
CA ALA A 175 -9.24 24.06 9.14
C ALA A 175 -7.85 23.43 9.31
N PHE A 176 -7.04 23.45 8.26
CA PHE A 176 -5.66 22.95 8.29
C PHE A 176 -4.82 23.68 9.36
N VAL A 177 -4.85 25.02 9.37
CA VAL A 177 -4.06 25.85 10.29
C VAL A 177 -4.43 25.58 11.75
N LEU A 178 -5.73 25.47 12.05
CA LEU A 178 -6.20 25.18 13.39
C LEU A 178 -5.74 23.80 13.86
N MET A 179 -5.83 22.79 13.00
CA MET A 179 -5.42 21.42 13.32
C MET A 179 -3.91 21.28 13.51
N VAL A 180 -3.09 21.92 12.68
CA VAL A 180 -1.63 21.92 12.87
C VAL A 180 -1.27 22.55 14.21
N ARG A 181 -1.85 23.70 14.54
CA ARG A 181 -1.55 24.42 15.80
C ARG A 181 -1.94 23.62 17.04
N SER A 182 -3.07 22.91 16.99
CA SER A 182 -3.56 22.08 18.10
C SER A 182 -2.91 20.70 18.17
N SER A 183 -2.17 20.27 17.14
CA SER A 183 -1.48 18.98 17.13
C SER A 183 -0.30 18.94 18.12
N ASN A 184 0.03 17.74 18.57
CA ASN A 184 1.13 17.49 19.51
C ASN A 184 2.47 17.16 18.80
N ILE A 185 2.66 17.66 17.59
CA ILE A 185 3.91 17.48 16.83
C ILE A 185 4.93 18.58 17.17
N PRO A 186 6.23 18.36 16.92
CA PRO A 186 7.27 19.37 17.14
C PRO A 186 7.01 20.69 16.41
N GLU A 187 7.44 21.82 17.00
CA GLU A 187 7.11 23.16 16.50
C GLU A 187 7.77 23.48 15.14
N ASP A 188 8.95 22.92 14.89
CA ASP A 188 9.62 22.94 13.59
C ASP A 188 8.79 22.22 12.52
N VAL A 189 8.24 21.04 12.84
CA VAL A 189 7.34 20.29 11.95
C VAL A 189 6.04 21.07 11.70
N LYS A 190 5.48 21.74 12.72
CA LYS A 190 4.31 22.61 12.53
C LYS A 190 4.61 23.75 11.57
N THR A 191 5.75 24.42 11.75
CA THR A 191 6.19 25.53 10.92
C THR A 191 6.33 25.07 9.47
N GLU A 192 7.06 23.96 9.25
CA GLU A 192 7.24 23.38 7.91
C GLU A 192 5.89 23.02 7.24
N ALA A 193 4.96 22.41 7.99
CA ALA A 193 3.64 22.06 7.47
C ALA A 193 2.81 23.31 7.08
N LEU A 194 2.88 24.37 7.88
CA LEU A 194 2.20 25.64 7.58
C LEU A 194 2.80 26.33 6.37
N ASP A 195 4.12 26.38 6.25
CA ASP A 195 4.82 26.99 5.10
C ASP A 195 4.45 26.26 3.80
N LYS A 196 4.49 24.93 3.82
CA LYS A 196 4.09 24.09 2.66
C LYS A 196 2.62 24.27 2.29
N TYR A 197 1.74 24.42 3.27
CA TYR A 197 0.32 24.71 3.01
C TYR A 197 0.11 26.11 2.43
N GLN A 198 0.82 27.12 2.93
CA GLN A 198 0.77 28.48 2.36
C GLN A 198 1.26 28.51 0.91
N GLU A 199 2.36 27.82 0.63
CA GLU A 199 2.88 27.70 -0.74
C GLU A 199 1.89 26.98 -1.66
N HIS A 200 1.24 25.91 -1.17
CA HIS A 200 0.16 25.24 -1.90
C HIS A 200 -0.99 26.21 -2.25
N LEU A 201 -1.43 27.03 -1.28
CA LEU A 201 -2.50 28.01 -1.50
C LEU A 201 -2.07 29.07 -2.52
N ARG A 202 -0.83 29.58 -2.42
CA ARG A 202 -0.27 30.57 -3.36
C ARG A 202 -0.24 30.03 -4.79
N GLN A 203 0.28 28.81 -4.97
CA GLN A 203 0.33 28.14 -6.27
C GLN A 203 -1.07 27.93 -6.85
N LYS A 204 -2.01 27.49 -6.02
CA LYS A 204 -3.41 27.30 -6.43
C LYS A 204 -4.08 28.61 -6.87
N GLU A 205 -3.80 29.73 -6.21
CA GLU A 205 -4.35 31.06 -6.53
C GLU A 205 -3.88 31.55 -7.91
N ILE A 206 -2.61 31.32 -8.25
CA ILE A 206 -2.03 31.73 -9.54
C ILE A 206 -2.23 30.68 -10.65
N GLY A 207 -2.96 29.59 -10.38
CA GLY A 207 -3.26 28.53 -11.35
C GLY A 207 -2.08 27.58 -11.63
N GLU A 208 -1.07 27.55 -10.77
CA GLU A 208 0.07 26.63 -10.88
C GLU A 208 -0.22 25.26 -10.24
N HIS A 209 0.45 24.23 -10.75
CA HIS A 209 0.40 22.90 -10.16
C HIS A 209 1.25 22.83 -8.90
N SER A 210 0.62 22.51 -7.78
CA SER A 210 1.31 22.31 -6.52
C SER A 210 1.88 20.89 -6.39
N LEU A 211 3.11 20.78 -5.89
CA LEU A 211 3.74 19.48 -5.55
C LEU A 211 2.92 18.69 -4.51
N TYR A 212 2.08 19.37 -3.72
CA TYR A 212 1.20 18.75 -2.72
C TYR A 212 -0.16 18.32 -3.28
N SER A 213 -0.35 18.40 -4.60
CA SER A 213 -1.54 17.87 -5.27
C SER A 213 -1.49 16.37 -5.51
N MET A 214 -0.28 15.77 -5.52
CA MET A 214 -0.08 14.35 -5.85
C MET A 214 0.89 13.65 -4.88
N PRO A 215 0.61 12.40 -4.51
CA PRO A 215 1.54 11.60 -3.73
C PRO A 215 2.74 11.17 -4.57
N LEU A 216 3.86 10.95 -3.90
CA LEU A 216 5.07 10.34 -4.41
C LEU A 216 5.01 8.81 -4.25
N TYR A 217 5.47 8.10 -5.29
CA TYR A 217 5.50 6.65 -5.31
C TYR A 217 6.94 6.16 -5.19
N ALA A 218 7.32 5.64 -4.02
CA ALA A 218 8.63 5.00 -3.82
C ALA A 218 8.80 3.77 -4.73
N TYR A 219 10.00 3.41 -5.17
CA TYR A 219 10.20 2.19 -5.96
C TYR A 219 9.77 0.93 -5.17
N ILE A 220 9.46 -0.17 -5.87
CA ILE A 220 9.19 -1.48 -5.25
C ILE A 220 10.44 -2.34 -5.49
N PRO A 221 11.16 -2.81 -4.45
CA PRO A 221 12.30 -3.71 -4.59
C PRO A 221 11.84 -5.12 -4.98
N ASN A 222 12.75 -5.93 -5.55
CA ASN A 222 12.53 -7.37 -5.65
C ASN A 222 12.71 -8.04 -4.28
N LEU A 223 12.17 -9.25 -4.10
CA LEU A 223 12.29 -9.99 -2.83
C LEU A 223 13.76 -10.15 -2.40
N ARG A 224 14.64 -10.48 -3.36
CA ARG A 224 16.08 -10.67 -3.12
C ARG A 224 16.82 -9.41 -2.66
N ASP A 225 16.23 -8.23 -2.93
CA ASP A 225 16.82 -6.94 -2.57
C ASP A 225 16.41 -6.51 -1.15
N VAL A 226 15.34 -7.12 -0.59
CA VAL A 226 14.78 -6.81 0.74
C VAL A 226 15.52 -7.51 1.88
N THR A 227 16.29 -8.55 1.61
CA THR A 227 17.14 -9.22 2.62
C THR A 227 18.26 -8.34 3.21
N ASN A 228 18.43 -7.12 2.70
CA ASN A 228 19.40 -6.13 3.17
C ASN A 228 18.75 -4.88 3.79
N LEU A 229 17.45 -4.92 4.12
CA LEU A 229 16.73 -3.85 4.83
C LEU A 229 16.65 -4.12 6.34
#